data_AF-A0A031JVH1-F1
#
_entry.id   AF-A0A031JVH1-F1
#
_cell.length_a   1.000
_cell.length_b   1.000
_cell.length_c   1.000
_cell.angle_alpha   90.00
_cell.angle_beta   90.00
_cell.angle_gamma   90.00
#
_symmetry.space_group_name_H-M   'P 1'
#
loop_
_entity.id
_entity.type
_entity.pdbx_description
1 polymer ?
#
loop_
_entity_poly.entity_id
_entity_poly.type
_entity_poly.pdbx_seq_one_letter_code
_entity_poly.pdbx_strand_id
1 'polypeptide(L)'
;MGCHAHDASAKNEDYRLSWLSEIEFAEKADVLKMLAREVGQDHAAAIDELACRGLDAALAVLTVAVGENVADAYLRHRALWRAGQAG
;
A
#
# COMPACT_ATOMS: atom_id res chain seq x y z
N MET A 1 -44.20 16.74 -10.90
CA MET A 1 -43.68 15.40 -10.61
C MET A 1 -42.61 15.09 -11.63
N GLY A 2 -41.37 14.90 -11.20
CA GLY A 2 -40.24 14.54 -12.04
C GLY A 2 -39.16 14.02 -11.12
N CYS A 3 -39.15 12.71 -10.92
CA CYS A 3 -38.30 12.01 -9.97
C CYS A 3 -36.85 12.11 -10.46
N HIS A 4 -35.97 12.78 -9.71
CA HIS A 4 -34.53 12.75 -9.93
C HIS A 4 -34.00 11.33 -9.65
N ALA A 5 -33.87 10.53 -10.70
CA ALA A 5 -33.14 9.27 -10.69
C ALA A 5 -31.73 9.52 -11.23
N HIS A 6 -30.86 10.12 -10.42
CA HIS A 6 -29.42 10.26 -10.71
C HIS A 6 -28.65 10.52 -9.42
N ASP A 7 -28.51 9.53 -8.53
CA ASP A 7 -27.49 9.62 -7.45
C ASP A 7 -27.14 8.28 -6.75
N ALA A 8 -27.28 7.15 -7.42
CA ALA A 8 -26.93 5.84 -6.83
C ALA A 8 -25.61 5.25 -7.38
N SER A 9 -25.18 5.66 -8.58
CA SER A 9 -23.96 5.13 -9.20
C SER A 9 -22.68 5.81 -8.69
N ALA A 10 -22.71 7.14 -8.48
CA ALA A 10 -21.54 7.92 -8.04
C ALA A 10 -21.02 7.47 -6.67
N LYS A 11 -21.93 7.22 -5.71
CA LYS A 11 -21.59 6.68 -4.39
C LYS A 11 -20.89 5.31 -4.44
N ASN A 12 -21.21 4.48 -5.44
CA ASN A 12 -20.60 3.17 -5.59
C ASN A 12 -19.21 3.26 -6.21
N GLU A 13 -18.97 4.17 -7.14
CA GLU A 13 -17.63 4.40 -7.70
C GLU A 13 -16.68 4.98 -6.66
N ASP A 14 -17.10 5.99 -5.89
CA ASP A 14 -16.27 6.56 -4.82
C ASP A 14 -15.97 5.55 -3.71
N TYR A 15 -16.96 4.70 -3.35
CA TYR A 15 -16.76 3.62 -2.38
C TYR A 15 -15.81 2.55 -2.93
N ARG A 16 -15.94 2.16 -4.19
CA ARG A 16 -15.02 1.20 -4.82
C ARG A 16 -13.61 1.78 -4.97
N LEU A 17 -13.46 3.06 -5.30
CA LEU A 17 -12.16 3.75 -5.38
C LEU A 17 -11.51 3.89 -4.00
N SER A 18 -12.29 4.23 -2.97
CA SER A 18 -11.80 4.30 -1.58
C SER A 18 -11.42 2.93 -1.03
N TRP A 19 -12.21 1.90 -1.33
CA TRP A 19 -11.92 0.51 -0.98
C TRP A 19 -10.71 -0.05 -1.72
N LEU A 20 -10.56 0.26 -3.01
CA LEU A 20 -9.36 -0.06 -3.78
C LEU A 20 -8.13 0.61 -3.16
N SER A 21 -8.26 1.85 -2.70
CA SER A 21 -7.21 2.56 -1.98
C SER A 21 -6.88 1.93 -0.61
N GLU A 22 -7.88 1.38 0.10
CA GLU A 22 -7.66 0.67 1.37
C GLU A 22 -6.95 -0.67 1.17
N ILE A 23 -7.37 -1.48 0.19
CA ILE A 23 -6.69 -2.72 -0.15
C ILE A 23 -5.26 -2.44 -0.62
N GLU A 24 -5.07 -1.43 -1.48
CA GLU A 24 -3.74 -1.03 -1.92
C GLU A 24 -2.86 -0.56 -0.76
N PHE A 25 -3.42 0.18 0.19
CA PHE A 25 -2.69 0.61 1.39
C PHE A 25 -2.32 -0.59 2.26
N ALA A 26 -3.27 -1.49 2.55
CA ALA A 26 -3.06 -2.68 3.36
C ALA A 26 -1.99 -3.59 2.75
N GLU A 27 -2.05 -3.81 1.44
CA GLU A 27 -1.00 -4.52 0.69
C GLU A 27 0.36 -3.85 0.85
N LYS A 28 0.46 -2.55 0.56
CA LYS A 28 1.73 -1.81 0.61
C LYS A 28 2.32 -1.86 2.01
N ALA A 29 1.47 -1.69 3.04
CA ALA A 29 1.86 -1.75 4.43
C ALA A 29 2.34 -3.16 4.85
N ASP A 30 1.66 -4.21 4.42
CA ASP A 30 2.03 -5.59 4.75
C ASP A 30 3.37 -5.98 4.11
N VAL A 31 3.57 -5.63 2.84
CA VAL A 31 4.83 -5.85 2.14
C VAL A 31 5.97 -5.05 2.77
N LEU A 32 5.75 -3.79 3.15
CA LEU A 32 6.76 -2.97 3.85
C LEU A 32 7.12 -3.57 5.22
N LYS A 33 6.14 -4.10 5.97
CA LYS A 33 6.37 -4.77 7.26
C LYS A 33 7.21 -6.04 7.09
N MET A 34 6.91 -6.85 6.08
CA MET A 34 7.68 -8.05 5.76
C MET A 34 9.13 -7.67 5.43
N LEU A 35 9.30 -6.73 4.51
CA LEU A 35 10.61 -6.27 4.06
C LEU A 35 11.45 -5.71 5.21
N ALA A 36 10.88 -4.82 6.02
CA ALA A 36 11.55 -4.25 7.20
C ALA A 36 12.00 -5.35 8.18
N ARG A 37 11.16 -6.36 8.40
CA ARG A 37 11.48 -7.50 9.26
C ARG A 37 12.63 -8.35 8.70
N GLU A 38 12.70 -8.55 7.39
CA GLU A 38 13.77 -9.33 6.75
C GLU A 38 15.14 -8.62 6.85
N VAL A 39 15.14 -7.30 6.75
CA VAL A 39 16.37 -6.48 6.89
C VAL A 39 16.65 -6.05 8.34
N GLY A 40 15.88 -6.55 9.31
CA GLY A 40 16.06 -6.29 10.73
C GLY A 40 15.81 -4.84 11.15
N GLN A 41 15.03 -4.08 10.39
CA GLN A 41 14.69 -2.69 10.67
C GLN A 41 13.29 -2.55 11.26
N ASP A 42 13.07 -1.44 11.97
CA ASP A 42 11.73 -1.03 12.39
C ASP A 42 10.90 -0.58 11.17
N HIS A 43 9.64 -0.98 11.14
CA HIS A 43 8.68 -0.61 10.10
C HIS A 43 7.85 0.62 10.47
N ALA A 44 7.84 1.07 11.73
CA ALA A 44 6.97 2.14 12.20
C ALA A 44 7.14 3.42 11.35
N ALA A 45 8.37 3.87 11.13
CA ALA A 45 8.66 5.06 10.34
C ALA A 45 8.28 4.89 8.85
N ALA A 46 8.46 3.70 8.29
CA ALA A 46 8.09 3.42 6.90
C ALA A 46 6.56 3.41 6.71
N ILE A 47 5.82 2.90 7.70
CA ILE A 47 4.35 2.90 7.66
C ILE A 47 3.77 4.31 7.84
N ASP A 48 4.38 5.13 8.71
CA ASP A 48 3.99 6.53 8.87
C ASP A 48 4.19 7.32 7.57
N GLU A 49 5.34 7.16 6.93
CA GLU A 49 5.62 7.79 5.63
C GLU A 49 4.72 7.25 4.51
N LEU A 50 4.35 5.96 4.53
CA LEU A 50 3.36 5.42 3.60
C LEU A 50 2.01 6.13 3.74
N ALA A 51 1.57 6.41 4.97
CA ALA A 51 0.30 7.08 5.24
C ALA A 51 0.33 8.57 4.88
N CYS A 52 1.45 9.25 5.09
CA CYS A 52 1.56 10.70 4.88
C CYS A 52 1.99 11.10 3.46
N ARG A 53 2.92 10.34 2.86
CA ARG A 53 3.63 10.72 1.62
C ARG A 53 3.62 9.65 0.55
N GLY A 54 3.19 8.43 0.90
CA GLY A 54 3.07 7.32 -0.04
C GLY A 54 4.30 6.43 -0.12
N LEU A 55 4.27 5.48 -1.06
CA LEU A 55 5.21 4.37 -1.11
C LEU A 55 6.68 4.80 -1.33
N ASP A 56 6.91 5.81 -2.16
CA ASP A 56 8.27 6.27 -2.48
C ASP A 56 9.00 6.77 -1.22
N ALA A 57 8.32 7.59 -0.40
CA ALA A 57 8.85 8.08 0.87
C ALA A 57 9.07 6.94 1.88
N ALA A 58 8.15 5.98 1.96
CA ALA A 58 8.30 4.80 2.81
C ALA A 58 9.53 3.95 2.44
N LEU A 59 9.76 3.74 1.14
CA LEU A 59 10.94 3.01 0.64
C LEU A 59 12.23 3.80 0.87
N ALA A 60 12.21 5.13 0.72
CA ALA A 60 13.35 5.97 1.03
C ALA A 60 13.79 5.83 2.49
N VAL A 61 12.83 5.81 3.44
CA VAL A 61 13.14 5.60 4.86
C VAL A 61 13.78 4.25 5.11
N LEU A 62 13.25 3.16 4.53
CA LEU A 62 13.86 1.84 4.68
C LEU A 62 15.24 1.76 4.02
N THR A 63 15.42 2.34 2.84
CA THR A 63 16.75 2.39 2.19
C THR A 63 17.77 3.14 3.02
N VAL A 64 17.38 4.25 3.66
CA VAL A 64 18.27 4.97 4.58
C VAL A 64 18.59 4.13 5.82
N ALA A 65 17.61 3.42 6.38
CA ALA A 65 17.81 2.60 7.57
C ALA A 65 18.71 1.37 7.32
N VAL A 66 18.57 0.72 6.17
CA VAL A 66 19.38 -0.46 5.79
C VAL A 66 20.74 -0.05 5.19
N GLY A 67 20.81 1.10 4.52
CA GLY A 67 21.98 1.54 3.77
C GLY A 67 22.09 0.94 2.36
N GLU A 68 21.03 0.30 1.87
CA GLU A 68 20.97 -0.27 0.53
C GLU A 68 19.60 -0.02 -0.14
N ASN A 69 19.55 -0.16 -1.47
CA ASN A 69 18.30 0.02 -2.20
C ASN A 69 17.37 -1.18 -1.98
N VAL A 70 16.19 -0.92 -1.40
CA VAL A 70 15.20 -1.98 -1.08
C VAL A 70 14.04 -2.05 -2.08
N ALA A 71 14.02 -1.21 -3.12
CA ALA A 71 12.90 -1.11 -4.06
C ALA A 71 12.68 -2.39 -4.87
N ASP A 72 13.77 -3.03 -5.32
CA ASP A 72 13.69 -4.30 -6.06
C ASP A 72 13.16 -5.44 -5.17
N ALA A 73 13.65 -5.52 -3.93
CA ALA A 73 13.15 -6.47 -2.95
C ALA A 73 11.65 -6.25 -2.70
N TYR A 74 11.23 -5.00 -2.47
CA TYR A 74 9.82 -4.65 -2.32
C TYR A 74 8.96 -5.15 -3.49
N LEU A 75 9.37 -4.92 -4.74
CA LEU A 75 8.62 -5.37 -5.91
C LEU A 75 8.50 -6.90 -5.97
N ARG A 76 9.57 -7.62 -5.63
CA ARG A 76 9.54 -9.08 -5.53
C ARG A 76 8.57 -9.56 -4.45
N HIS A 77 8.62 -9.00 -3.25
CA HIS A 77 7.70 -9.37 -2.16
C HIS A 77 6.24 -9.03 -2.50
N ARG A 78 6.00 -7.89 -3.14
CA ARG A 78 4.66 -7.51 -3.60
C ARG A 78 4.09 -8.47 -4.64
N ALA A 79 4.92 -8.90 -5.59
CA ALA A 79 4.52 -9.89 -6.59
C ALA A 79 4.18 -11.25 -5.95
N LEU A 80 4.99 -11.69 -4.98
CA LEU A 80 4.73 -12.91 -4.21
C LEU A 80 3.45 -12.81 -3.37
N TRP A 81 3.23 -11.67 -2.71
CA TRP A 81 2.02 -11.41 -1.93
C TRP A 81 0.76 -11.51 -2.79
N ARG A 82 0.78 -10.89 -3.99
CA ARG A 82 -0.32 -10.98 -4.97
C ARG A 82 -0.53 -12.41 -5.47
N ALA A 83 0.54 -13.16 -5.70
CA ALA A 83 0.45 -14.55 -6.14
C ALA A 83 -0.13 -15.45 -5.03
N GLY A 84 0.21 -15.20 -3.77
CA GLY A 84 -0.33 -15.93 -2.61
C GLY A 84 -1.79 -15.63 -2.28
N GLN A 85 -2.29 -14.46 -2.68
CA GLN A 85 -3.69 -14.06 -2.52
C GLN A 85 -4.60 -14.54 -3.65
N ALA A 86 -4.04 -15.04 -4.76
CA ALA A 86 -4.77 -15.55 -5.91
C ALA A 86 -5.03 -17.07 -5.87
N GLY A 87 -4.57 -17.74 -4.80
CA GLY A 87 -4.68 -19.19 -4.58
C GLY A 87 -5.76 -19.58 -3.58
#